data_AF-A0A2E7LBF0-F1
#
_entry.id   AF-A0A2E7LBF0-F1
#
_cell.length_a   1.000
_cell.length_b   1.000
_cell.length_c   1.000
_cell.angle_alpha   90.00
_cell.angle_beta   90.00
_cell.angle_gamma   90.00
#
_symmetry.space_group_name_H-M   'P 1'
#
loop_
_entity.id
_entity.type
_entity.pdbx_description
1 polymer ?
#
loop_
_entity_poly.entity_id
_entity_poly.type
_entity_poly.pdbx_seq_one_letter_code
_entity_poly.pdbx_strand_id
1 'polypeptide(L)'
;MQNSAKLSDTDFSRATMRCAKLGNCEMTRADFSGAVLSLSDLRGNLTEANLSHADLSGADLSGANLTGAILTQANMIDASMAETEMTRVRMDGAIGPHGKRAGTRPRLAPRRQAWWQFWR
;
A
#
# COMPACT_ATOMS: atom_id res chain seq x y z
N MET A 1 16.85 0.18 20.69
CA MET A 1 15.86 -0.83 20.27
C MET A 1 14.61 -0.06 19.87
N GLN A 2 14.39 0.18 18.57
CA GLN A 2 13.11 0.75 18.14
C GLN A 2 12.11 -0.40 18.17
N ASN A 3 11.20 -0.39 19.15
CA ASN A 3 10.12 -1.37 19.21
C ASN A 3 9.18 -1.06 18.04
N SER A 4 9.32 -1.79 16.94
CA SER A 4 8.28 -1.82 15.91
C SER A 4 7.02 -2.44 16.50
N ALA A 5 5.87 -1.80 16.32
CA ALA A 5 4.61 -2.41 16.70
C ALA A 5 4.36 -3.61 15.79
N LYS A 6 4.06 -4.77 16.40
CA LYS A 6 3.70 -5.98 15.68
C LYS A 6 2.19 -5.99 15.47
N LEU A 7 1.78 -5.75 14.24
CA LEU A 7 0.40 -5.70 13.76
C LEU A 7 0.17 -6.72 12.64
N SER A 8 1.08 -7.69 12.48
CA SER A 8 0.95 -8.77 11.51
C SER A 8 -0.34 -9.56 11.75
N ASP A 9 -0.97 -10.01 10.66
CA ASP A 9 -2.20 -10.81 10.70
C ASP A 9 -3.39 -10.13 11.41
N THR A 10 -3.32 -8.82 11.68
CA THR A 10 -4.38 -8.07 12.35
C THR A 10 -5.43 -7.60 11.36
N ASP A 11 -6.69 -7.63 11.77
CA ASP A 11 -7.83 -7.14 11.00
C ASP A 11 -8.10 -5.66 11.30
N PHE A 12 -7.87 -4.81 10.31
CA PHE A 12 -8.24 -3.42 10.24
C PHE A 12 -9.19 -3.14 9.06
N SER A 13 -9.86 -4.17 8.56
CA SER A 13 -10.79 -4.02 7.44
C SER A 13 -11.86 -2.98 7.79
N ARG A 14 -12.06 -2.03 6.87
CA ARG A 14 -13.00 -0.89 7.01
C ARG A 14 -12.72 0.02 8.20
N ALA A 15 -11.58 -0.10 8.87
CA ALA A 15 -11.24 0.78 9.97
C ALA A 15 -10.94 2.19 9.47
N THR A 16 -11.30 3.19 10.28
CA THR A 16 -10.94 4.58 10.03
C THR A 16 -9.66 4.91 10.80
N MET A 17 -8.58 5.10 10.06
CA MET A 17 -7.23 5.32 10.60
C MET A 17 -6.53 6.48 9.88
N ARG A 18 -7.30 7.51 9.51
CA ARG A 18 -6.79 8.70 8.85
C ARG A 18 -5.71 9.37 9.71
N CYS A 19 -4.61 9.79 9.09
CA CYS A 19 -3.44 10.36 9.76
C CYS A 19 -2.78 9.41 10.79
N ALA A 20 -2.99 8.09 10.69
CA ALA A 20 -2.37 7.15 11.61
C ALA A 20 -0.85 7.12 11.45
N LYS A 21 -0.14 6.92 12.56
CA LYS A 21 1.32 6.79 12.60
C LYS A 21 1.68 5.32 12.68
N LEU A 22 1.77 4.66 11.52
CA LEU A 22 2.12 3.23 11.38
C LEU A 22 3.52 3.04 10.78
N GLY A 23 4.32 4.10 10.72
CA GLY A 23 5.71 4.04 10.29
C GLY A 23 6.51 3.04 11.13
N ASN A 24 7.39 2.28 10.47
CA ASN A 24 8.20 1.21 11.04
C ASN A 24 7.42 0.07 11.72
N CYS A 25 6.11 -0.06 11.49
CA CYS A 25 5.33 -1.18 12.03
C CYS A 25 5.50 -2.45 11.16
N GLU A 26 5.43 -3.61 11.80
CA GLU A 26 5.35 -4.91 11.14
C GLU A 26 3.86 -5.22 10.89
N MET A 27 3.41 -5.10 9.65
CA MET A 27 2.02 -5.26 9.22
C MET A 27 1.90 -6.36 8.16
N THR A 28 2.74 -7.40 8.28
CA THR A 28 2.75 -8.52 7.33
C THR A 28 1.40 -9.23 7.38
N ARG A 29 0.78 -9.46 6.21
CA ARG A 29 -0.56 -10.08 6.07
C ARG A 29 -1.69 -9.37 6.86
N ALA A 30 -1.49 -8.12 7.29
CA ALA A 30 -2.57 -7.35 7.90
C ALA A 30 -3.68 -7.08 6.86
N ASP A 31 -4.93 -7.07 7.32
CA ASP A 31 -6.08 -6.74 6.49
C ASP A 31 -6.47 -5.28 6.69
N PHE A 32 -6.29 -4.47 5.65
CA PHE A 32 -6.71 -3.07 5.56
C PHE A 32 -7.79 -2.88 4.49
N SER A 33 -8.50 -3.95 4.10
CA SER A 33 -9.46 -3.87 3.01
C SER A 33 -10.59 -2.89 3.31
N GLY A 34 -10.80 -1.94 2.41
CA GLY A 34 -11.75 -0.85 2.57
C GLY A 34 -11.44 0.12 3.71
N ALA A 35 -10.24 0.08 4.30
CA ALA A 35 -9.84 1.00 5.36
C ALA A 35 -9.64 2.43 4.84
N VAL A 36 -9.86 3.41 5.72
CA VAL A 36 -9.55 4.82 5.45
C VAL A 36 -8.19 5.14 6.07
N LEU A 37 -7.16 5.18 5.24
CA LEU A 37 -5.75 5.37 5.59
C LEU A 37 -5.19 6.69 5.03
N SER A 38 -6.05 7.61 4.58
CA SER A 38 -5.61 8.87 3.99
C SER A 38 -4.68 9.64 4.94
N LEU A 39 -3.63 10.25 4.37
CA LEU A 39 -2.59 11.00 5.08
C LEU A 39 -1.82 10.21 6.17
N SER A 40 -1.89 8.88 6.16
CA SER A 40 -1.23 8.06 7.18
C SER A 40 0.24 7.79 6.83
N ASP A 41 1.07 7.61 7.85
CA ASP A 41 2.44 7.13 7.72
C ASP A 41 2.42 5.60 7.68
N LEU A 42 2.75 5.02 6.53
CA LEU A 42 2.75 3.58 6.24
C LEU A 42 4.14 3.08 5.82
N ARG A 43 5.20 3.81 6.20
CA ARG A 43 6.61 3.48 5.91
C ARG A 43 7.07 2.27 6.73
N GLY A 44 6.58 1.08 6.40
CA GLY A 44 6.82 -0.14 7.16
C GLY A 44 6.74 -1.40 6.31
N ASN A 45 6.60 -2.54 6.99
CA ASN A 45 6.50 -3.84 6.32
C ASN A 45 5.04 -4.22 6.10
N LEU A 46 4.57 -4.09 4.86
CA LEU A 46 3.22 -4.42 4.39
C LEU A 46 3.24 -5.65 3.46
N THR A 47 4.22 -6.54 3.64
CA THR A 47 4.36 -7.76 2.84
C THR A 47 3.06 -8.56 2.93
N GLU A 48 2.51 -8.93 1.77
CA GLU A 48 1.24 -9.68 1.65
C GLU A 48 0.02 -9.03 2.32
N ALA A 49 0.09 -7.74 2.67
CA ALA A 49 -1.04 -7.03 3.26
C ALA A 49 -2.19 -6.86 2.24
N ASN A 50 -3.42 -6.92 2.75
CA ASN A 50 -4.61 -6.68 1.94
C ASN A 50 -5.04 -5.21 2.05
N LEU A 51 -4.74 -4.41 1.05
CA LEU A 51 -5.12 -2.99 0.96
C LEU A 51 -6.21 -2.78 -0.11
N SER A 52 -6.96 -3.83 -0.47
CA SER A 52 -7.99 -3.74 -1.50
C SER A 52 -9.06 -2.72 -1.10
N HIS A 53 -9.51 -1.91 -2.06
CA HIS A 53 -10.52 -0.86 -1.83
C HIS A 53 -10.15 0.20 -0.77
N ALA A 54 -8.93 0.21 -0.24
CA ALA A 54 -8.52 1.18 0.78
C ALA A 54 -8.38 2.59 0.19
N ASP A 55 -8.67 3.61 1.00
CA ASP A 55 -8.32 5.00 0.72
C ASP A 55 -6.94 5.31 1.31
N LEU A 56 -5.93 5.35 0.43
CA LEU A 56 -4.53 5.70 0.72
C LEU A 56 -4.20 7.11 0.23
N SER A 57 -5.19 7.97 0.00
CA SER A 57 -4.95 9.30 -0.55
C SER A 57 -4.02 10.14 0.35
N GLY A 58 -2.93 10.65 -0.22
CA GLY A 58 -1.90 11.39 0.48
C GLY A 58 -1.11 10.59 1.52
N ALA A 59 -1.24 9.26 1.56
CA ALA A 59 -0.48 8.44 2.50
C ALA A 59 1.02 8.39 2.14
N ASP A 60 1.87 8.22 3.15
CA ASP A 60 3.31 8.06 2.96
C ASP A 60 3.68 6.57 2.99
N LEU A 61 3.94 6.00 1.81
CA LEU A 61 4.44 4.65 1.59
C LEU A 61 5.93 4.63 1.25
N SER A 62 6.65 5.73 1.49
CA SER A 62 8.06 5.85 1.08
C SER A 62 8.93 4.80 1.79
N GLY A 63 9.68 4.01 1.02
CA GLY A 63 10.49 2.90 1.55
C GLY A 63 9.70 1.72 2.11
N ALA A 64 8.36 1.71 1.98
CA ALA A 64 7.55 0.59 2.43
C ALA A 64 7.79 -0.67 1.59
N ASN A 65 7.70 -1.83 2.23
CA ASN A 65 7.74 -3.11 1.54
C ASN A 65 6.31 -3.60 1.26
N LEU A 66 5.87 -3.50 0.01
CA LEU A 66 4.57 -3.98 -0.47
C LEU A 66 4.69 -5.32 -1.21
N THR A 67 5.75 -6.09 -0.99
CA THR A 67 5.95 -7.37 -1.71
C THR A 67 4.73 -8.28 -1.53
N GLY A 68 4.09 -8.66 -2.65
CA GLY A 68 2.90 -9.51 -2.64
C GLY A 68 1.61 -8.84 -2.13
N ALA A 69 1.63 -7.54 -1.81
CA ALA A 69 0.45 -6.83 -1.31
C ALA A 69 -0.66 -6.72 -2.38
N ILE A 70 -1.89 -6.60 -1.91
CA ILE A 70 -3.08 -6.47 -2.74
C ILE A 70 -3.61 -5.03 -2.65
N LEU A 71 -3.46 -4.26 -3.72
CA LEU A 71 -3.95 -2.87 -3.88
C LEU A 71 -5.13 -2.79 -4.87
N THR A 72 -5.79 -3.90 -5.18
CA THR A 72 -6.93 -3.94 -6.10
C THR A 72 -7.97 -2.88 -5.73
N GLN A 73 -8.32 -2.01 -6.68
CA GLN A 73 -9.28 -0.90 -6.49
C GLN A 73 -8.91 0.09 -5.36
N ALA A 74 -7.67 0.10 -4.86
CA ALA A 74 -7.22 1.06 -3.86
C ALA A 74 -7.07 2.46 -4.48
N ASN A 75 -7.31 3.50 -3.68
CA ASN A 75 -7.09 4.89 -4.09
C ASN A 75 -5.78 5.40 -3.48
N MET A 76 -4.76 5.64 -4.31
CA MET A 76 -3.46 6.14 -3.86
C MET A 76 -3.17 7.56 -4.36
N ILE A 77 -4.19 8.36 -4.74
CA ILE A 77 -4.00 9.75 -5.19
C ILE A 77 -3.11 10.52 -4.21
N ASP A 78 -2.10 11.23 -4.71
CA ASP A 78 -1.12 12.00 -3.94
C ASP A 78 -0.30 11.20 -2.91
N ALA A 79 -0.35 9.86 -2.93
CA ALA A 79 0.47 9.04 -2.05
C ALA A 79 1.96 9.13 -2.42
N SER A 80 2.83 9.24 -1.41
CA SER A 80 4.27 9.17 -1.62
C SER A 80 4.70 7.70 -1.71
N MET A 81 5.32 7.33 -2.83
CA MET A 81 5.79 5.96 -3.08
C MET A 81 7.31 5.92 -3.38
N ALA A 82 8.06 6.90 -2.91
CA ALA A 82 9.51 6.96 -3.12
C ALA A 82 10.17 5.70 -2.53
N GLU A 83 10.99 4.99 -3.31
CA GLU A 83 11.72 3.80 -2.86
C GLU A 83 10.84 2.63 -2.35
N THR A 84 9.53 2.63 -2.65
CA THR A 84 8.63 1.54 -2.27
C THR A 84 8.93 0.27 -3.07
N GLU A 85 9.02 -0.88 -2.40
CA GLU A 85 9.23 -2.17 -3.04
C GLU A 85 7.88 -2.81 -3.45
N MET A 86 7.62 -2.93 -4.76
CA MET A 86 6.34 -3.39 -5.32
C MET A 86 6.45 -4.73 -6.06
N THR A 87 7.27 -5.66 -5.57
CA THR A 87 7.42 -6.98 -6.19
C THR A 87 6.14 -7.81 -6.06
N ARG A 88 5.57 -8.31 -7.17
CA ARG A 88 4.34 -9.14 -7.19
C ARG A 88 3.09 -8.48 -6.58
N VAL A 89 3.02 -7.15 -6.61
CA VAL A 89 1.83 -6.41 -6.18
C VAL A 89 0.67 -6.64 -7.15
N ARG A 90 -0.54 -6.84 -6.63
CA ARG A 90 -1.78 -6.80 -7.41
C ARG A 90 -2.41 -5.43 -7.29
N MET A 91 -2.76 -4.78 -8.38
CA MET A 91 -3.29 -3.41 -8.37
C MET A 91 -4.38 -3.20 -9.43
N ASP A 92 -5.09 -4.26 -9.78
CA ASP A 92 -6.15 -4.20 -10.79
C ASP A 92 -7.18 -3.13 -10.42
N GLY A 93 -7.36 -2.13 -11.28
CA GLY A 93 -8.28 -1.02 -11.05
C GLY A 93 -7.87 -0.02 -9.96
N ALA A 94 -6.67 -0.14 -9.38
CA ALA A 94 -6.16 0.83 -8.42
C ALA A 94 -5.95 2.20 -9.07
N ILE A 95 -6.19 3.28 -8.34
CA ILE A 95 -5.87 4.65 -8.77
C ILE A 95 -4.50 4.99 -8.21
N GLY A 96 -3.55 5.28 -9.10
CA GLY A 96 -2.19 5.67 -8.73
C GLY A 96 -2.09 7.10 -8.18
N PRO A 97 -0.91 7.49 -7.70
CA PRO A 97 -0.69 8.80 -7.07
C PRO A 97 -0.92 10.01 -7.97
N HIS A 98 -0.88 9.82 -9.29
CA HIS A 98 -1.19 10.88 -10.25
C HIS A 98 -2.63 10.81 -10.78
N GLY A 99 -3.53 10.09 -10.11
CA GLY A 99 -4.94 9.97 -10.49
C GLY A 99 -5.22 9.07 -11.70
N LYS A 100 -4.22 8.37 -12.22
CA LYS A 100 -4.38 7.40 -13.33
C LYS A 100 -4.77 6.03 -12.78
N ARG A 101 -5.78 5.41 -13.39
CA ARG A 101 -6.23 4.06 -13.01
C ARG A 101 -5.36 2.99 -13.68
N ALA A 102 -4.86 2.05 -12.89
CA ALA A 102 -4.13 0.89 -13.37
C ALA A 102 -5.06 0.01 -14.22
N GLY A 103 -4.56 -0.44 -15.37
CA GLY A 103 -5.27 -1.37 -16.25
C GLY A 103 -5.47 -2.74 -15.59
N THR A 104 -6.46 -3.50 -16.07
CA THR A 104 -6.83 -4.84 -15.59
C THR A 104 -5.91 -5.96 -16.08
N ARG A 105 -4.75 -5.64 -16.65
CA ARG A 105 -3.81 -6.66 -17.11
C ARG A 105 -2.92 -7.05 -15.93
N PRO A 106 -2.79 -8.34 -15.59
CA PRO A 106 -1.86 -8.79 -14.57
C PRO A 106 -0.44 -8.52 -15.05
N ARG A 107 0.09 -7.34 -14.74
CA ARG A 107 1.51 -7.03 -14.90
C ARG A 107 2.24 -7.71 -13.76
N LEU A 108 2.57 -8.98 -13.98
CA LEU A 108 3.62 -9.66 -13.23
C LEU A 108 4.94 -8.93 -13.53
N ALA A 109 5.24 -7.88 -12.77
CA ALA A 109 6.49 -7.16 -12.91
C ALA A 109 7.64 -8.03 -12.36
N PRO A 110 8.68 -8.32 -13.16
CA PRO A 110 9.93 -8.81 -12.63
C PRO A 110 10.55 -7.75 -11.70
N ARG A 111 11.32 -8.22 -10.73
CA ARG A 111 11.84 -7.46 -9.58
C ARG A 111 12.50 -6.13 -10.00
N ARG A 112 12.09 -5.05 -9.31
CA ARG A 112 12.56 -3.65 -9.43
C ARG A 112 12.14 -2.91 -10.70
N GLN A 113 10.84 -2.77 -10.93
CA GLN A 113 10.32 -1.70 -11.78
C GLN A 113 9.98 -0.49 -10.93
N ALA A 114 10.27 0.69 -11.45
CA ALA A 114 9.88 1.92 -10.80
C ALA A 114 8.36 2.05 -10.78
N TRP A 115 7.79 2.36 -9.62
CA TRP A 115 6.35 2.39 -9.39
C TRP A 115 5.57 3.22 -10.43
N TRP A 116 6.15 4.33 -10.89
CA TRP A 116 5.50 5.20 -11.89
C TRP A 116 5.28 4.52 -13.26
N GLN A 117 5.97 3.42 -13.56
CA GLN A 117 5.79 2.68 -14.81
C GLN A 117 4.44 1.95 -14.88
N PHE A 118 3.77 1.76 -13.74
CA PHE A 118 2.45 1.12 -13.66
C PHE A 118 1.31 2.03 -14.09
N TRP A 119 1.53 3.35 -14.09
CA TRP A 119 0.51 4.37 -14.34
C TRP A 119 0.82 5.27 -15.54
N ARG A 120 1.63 4.77 -16.49
CA ARG A 120 1.82 5.43 -17.80
C ARG A 120 0.54 5.45 -18.62
#